data_AF-A0A3A8QHL1-F1
#
_entry.id   AF-A0A3A8QHL1-F1
#
_cell.length_a   1.000
_cell.length_b   1.000
_cell.length_c   1.000
_cell.angle_alpha   90.00
_cell.angle_beta   90.00
_cell.angle_gamma   90.00
#
_symmetry.space_group_name_H-M   'P 1'
#
loop_
_entity.id
_entity.type
_entity.pdbx_description
1 polymer ?
#
loop_
_entity_poly.entity_id
_entity_poly.type
_entity_poly.pdbx_seq_one_letter_code
_entity_poly.pdbx_strand_id
1 'polypeptide(L)'
;MSNDAAAFTWQRIRGSLDAYSPEALASRLREALAPLRTGTIHLGRINQAQNVVMDLLKNELGAWYTMSGLPLGNEVLGGYCWCHSFFKQNPPHRTMDVDENIQIMLQSLERIRSFLYALDGVYQTARSQLEAAADDKALRAKALAEGLVRTVDLTAETTSCEETWYQVAQDAMSWCIEAMGLPLSDATLEQLETAFVFTSWIAPPPDALRDAAARVAEVAV
;
A
#
# COMPACT_ATOMS: atom_id res chain seq x y z
N MET A 1 -21.43 -8.30 17.45
CA MET A 1 -21.01 -9.03 16.23
C MET A 1 -19.51 -8.82 16.09
N SER A 2 -18.74 -9.89 16.26
CA SER A 2 -17.31 -10.10 15.96
C SER A 2 -16.40 -8.86 15.76
N ASN A 3 -15.79 -8.36 16.84
CA ASN A 3 -14.63 -7.44 16.80
C ASN A 3 -13.34 -8.12 16.30
N ASP A 4 -13.33 -9.44 16.06
CA ASP A 4 -12.11 -10.18 15.71
C ASP A 4 -11.72 -10.06 14.23
N ALA A 5 -12.61 -9.62 13.34
CA ALA A 5 -12.31 -9.53 11.90
C ALA A 5 -11.45 -8.32 11.54
N ALA A 6 -11.50 -7.25 12.35
CA ALA A 6 -10.72 -6.03 12.20
C ALA A 6 -9.38 -6.08 12.95
N ALA A 7 -9.16 -7.09 13.81
CA ALA A 7 -8.17 -6.99 14.87
C ALA A 7 -6.71 -6.88 14.38
N PHE A 8 -6.35 -7.32 13.17
CA PHE A 8 -4.99 -7.16 12.63
C PHE A 8 -4.98 -7.15 11.09
N THR A 9 -5.40 -6.05 10.47
CA THR A 9 -5.33 -5.82 9.02
C THR A 9 -3.91 -6.01 8.50
N TRP A 10 -2.94 -5.43 9.19
CA TRP A 10 -1.53 -5.53 8.85
C TRP A 10 -1.01 -6.97 8.80
N GLN A 11 -1.35 -7.79 9.79
CA GLN A 11 -0.88 -9.18 9.85
C GLN A 11 -1.34 -10.00 8.64
N ARG A 12 -2.56 -9.75 8.15
CA ARG A 12 -3.09 -10.40 6.93
C ARG A 12 -2.36 -9.91 5.69
N ILE A 13 -2.13 -8.60 5.57
CA ILE A 13 -1.34 -8.01 4.47
C ILE A 13 0.06 -8.66 4.45
N ARG A 14 0.80 -8.55 5.56
CA ARG A 14 2.17 -9.07 5.68
C ARG A 14 2.27 -10.56 5.40
N GLY A 15 1.34 -11.36 5.94
CA GLY A 15 1.32 -12.81 5.74
C GLY A 15 1.07 -13.23 4.29
N SER A 16 0.54 -12.35 3.45
CA SER A 16 0.29 -12.63 2.03
C SER A 16 1.38 -12.15 1.07
N LEU A 17 2.34 -11.31 1.52
CA LEU A 17 3.39 -10.76 0.64
C LEU A 17 4.28 -11.86 0.03
N ASP A 18 4.57 -12.90 0.81
CA ASP A 18 5.47 -13.99 0.42
C ASP A 18 4.83 -14.96 -0.59
N ALA A 19 3.51 -14.90 -0.80
CA ALA A 19 2.79 -15.75 -1.75
C ALA A 19 2.89 -15.27 -3.21
N TYR A 20 3.44 -14.06 -3.44
CA TYR A 20 3.54 -13.50 -4.79
C TYR A 20 4.54 -14.28 -5.66
N SER A 21 4.04 -14.86 -6.75
CA SER A 21 4.84 -15.49 -7.80
C SER A 21 4.72 -14.71 -9.13
N PRO A 22 5.70 -13.85 -9.46
CA PRO A 22 5.63 -13.03 -10.67
C PRO A 22 5.65 -13.86 -11.96
N GLU A 23 6.38 -14.98 -11.99
CA GLU A 23 6.44 -15.85 -13.18
C GLU A 23 5.11 -16.55 -13.45
N ALA A 24 4.46 -17.08 -12.41
CA ALA A 24 3.16 -17.71 -12.53
C ALA A 24 2.10 -16.68 -12.96
N LEU A 25 2.10 -15.50 -12.32
CA LEU A 25 1.19 -14.41 -12.70
C LEU A 25 1.43 -13.97 -14.14
N ALA A 26 2.68 -13.83 -14.58
CA ALA A 26 3.02 -13.47 -15.96
C ALA A 26 2.43 -14.48 -16.95
N SER A 27 2.54 -15.79 -16.68
CA SER A 27 1.94 -16.82 -17.54
C SER A 27 0.42 -16.64 -17.67
N ARG A 28 -0.26 -16.44 -16.54
CA ARG A 28 -1.72 -16.26 -16.48
C ARG A 28 -2.17 -14.98 -17.17
N LEU A 29 -1.40 -13.90 -17.04
CA LEU A 29 -1.65 -12.65 -17.76
C LEU A 29 -1.47 -12.82 -19.27
N ARG A 30 -0.46 -13.56 -19.72
CA ARG A 30 -0.26 -13.84 -21.17
C ARG A 30 -1.41 -14.65 -21.75
N GLU A 31 -1.92 -15.64 -21.01
CA GLU A 31 -3.11 -16.40 -21.39
C GLU A 31 -4.35 -15.50 -21.49
N ALA A 32 -4.60 -14.69 -20.45
CA ALA A 32 -5.74 -13.77 -20.40
C ALA A 32 -5.71 -12.73 -21.53
N LEU A 33 -4.51 -12.26 -21.90
CA LEU A 33 -4.31 -11.20 -22.89
C LEU A 33 -3.97 -11.72 -24.29
N ALA A 34 -3.88 -13.04 -24.50
CA ALA A 34 -3.60 -13.65 -25.80
C ALA A 34 -4.54 -13.14 -26.93
N PRO A 35 -5.86 -12.95 -26.70
CA PRO A 35 -6.77 -12.42 -27.73
C PRO A 35 -6.47 -10.99 -28.19
N LEU A 36 -5.62 -10.25 -27.49
CA LEU A 36 -5.20 -8.88 -27.83
C LEU A 36 -3.88 -8.83 -28.59
N ARG A 37 -3.20 -9.96 -28.81
CA ARG A 37 -1.93 -10.02 -29.54
C ARG A 37 -2.10 -10.01 -31.06
N THR A 38 -3.25 -10.44 -31.56
CA THR A 38 -3.49 -10.66 -32.99
C THR A 38 -4.88 -10.20 -33.42
N GLY A 39 -4.98 -9.71 -34.66
CA GLY A 39 -6.26 -9.37 -35.31
C GLY A 39 -6.79 -7.98 -34.98
N THR A 40 -7.98 -7.66 -35.50
CA THR A 40 -8.66 -6.40 -35.23
C THR A 40 -9.23 -6.40 -33.81
N ILE A 41 -8.85 -5.40 -33.01
CA ILE A 41 -9.23 -5.33 -31.60
C ILE A 41 -10.31 -4.26 -31.43
N HIS A 42 -11.50 -4.70 -31.06
CA HIS A 42 -12.62 -3.81 -30.74
C HIS A 42 -12.58 -3.39 -29.26
N LEU A 43 -13.10 -2.20 -28.95
CA LEU A 43 -13.12 -1.62 -27.59
C LEU A 43 -13.76 -2.55 -26.56
N GLY A 44 -14.84 -3.26 -26.93
CA GLY A 44 -15.50 -4.22 -26.05
C GLY A 44 -14.58 -5.36 -25.57
N ARG A 45 -13.67 -5.83 -26.44
CA ARG A 45 -12.69 -6.86 -26.10
C ARG A 45 -11.62 -6.33 -25.15
N ILE A 46 -11.24 -5.06 -25.28
CA ILE A 46 -10.28 -4.39 -24.38
C ILE A 46 -10.89 -4.28 -22.98
N ASN A 47 -12.13 -3.81 -22.86
CA ASN A 47 -12.82 -3.70 -21.57
C ASN A 47 -12.99 -5.07 -20.91
N GLN A 48 -13.35 -6.10 -21.68
CA GLN A 48 -13.44 -7.47 -21.17
C GLN A 48 -12.09 -7.96 -20.63
N ALA A 49 -11.01 -7.74 -21.38
CA ALA A 49 -9.68 -8.13 -20.95
C ALA A 49 -9.22 -7.38 -19.69
N GLN A 50 -9.55 -6.09 -19.56
CA GLN A 50 -9.27 -5.31 -18.35
C GLN A 50 -9.95 -5.94 -17.12
N ASN A 51 -11.24 -6.29 -17.23
CA ASN A 51 -11.97 -6.93 -16.14
C ASN A 51 -11.37 -8.29 -15.77
N VAL A 52 -11.02 -9.11 -16.77
CA VAL A 52 -10.36 -10.41 -16.54
C VAL A 52 -9.03 -10.24 -15.81
N VAL A 53 -8.22 -9.23 -16.17
CA VAL A 53 -6.97 -8.92 -15.46
C VAL A 53 -7.25 -8.50 -14.03
N MET A 54 -8.22 -7.62 -13.78
CA MET A 54 -8.57 -7.18 -12.42
C MET A 54 -9.02 -8.35 -11.54
N ASP A 55 -9.84 -9.25 -12.07
CA ASP A 55 -10.30 -10.43 -11.34
C ASP A 55 -9.16 -11.42 -11.09
N LEU A 56 -8.28 -11.63 -12.07
CA LEU A 56 -7.06 -12.43 -11.91
C LEU A 56 -6.20 -11.89 -10.76
N LEU A 57 -5.92 -10.58 -10.74
CA LEU A 57 -5.07 -9.98 -9.70
C LEU A 57 -5.68 -10.12 -8.29
N LYS A 58 -6.99 -9.93 -8.15
CA LYS A 58 -7.69 -10.13 -6.86
C LYS A 58 -7.58 -11.58 -6.36
N ASN A 59 -7.66 -12.54 -7.27
CA ASN A 59 -7.63 -13.96 -6.92
C ASN A 59 -6.21 -14.47 -6.62
N GLU A 60 -5.20 -13.96 -7.33
CA GLU A 60 -3.84 -14.50 -7.25
C GLU A 60 -2.96 -13.77 -6.22
N LEU A 61 -3.23 -12.49 -5.91
CA LEU A 61 -2.35 -11.69 -5.05
C LEU A 61 -2.76 -11.64 -3.57
N GLY A 62 -3.96 -12.07 -3.23
CA GLY A 62 -4.39 -12.17 -1.83
C GLY A 62 -4.47 -10.82 -1.10
N ALA A 63 -4.30 -10.86 0.23
CA ALA A 63 -4.64 -9.76 1.12
C ALA A 63 -3.83 -8.48 0.90
N TRP A 64 -2.55 -8.57 0.53
CA TRP A 64 -1.73 -7.38 0.28
C TRP A 64 -2.24 -6.58 -0.92
N TYR A 65 -2.93 -7.21 -1.86
CA TYR A 65 -3.57 -6.52 -2.98
C TYR A 65 -4.99 -6.06 -2.65
N THR A 66 -5.77 -6.88 -1.92
CA THR A 66 -7.18 -6.60 -1.68
C THR A 66 -7.46 -5.72 -0.46
N MET A 67 -6.53 -5.64 0.50
CA MET A 67 -6.73 -4.95 1.79
C MET A 67 -5.82 -3.74 1.99
N SER A 68 -4.71 -3.62 1.26
CA SER A 68 -3.78 -2.49 1.43
C SER A 68 -4.30 -1.17 0.87
N GLY A 69 -5.36 -1.18 0.04
CA GLY A 69 -5.76 0.00 -0.73
C GLY A 69 -4.76 0.38 -1.83
N LEU A 70 -3.77 -0.47 -2.14
CA LEU A 70 -2.75 -0.25 -3.16
C LEU A 70 -2.90 -1.21 -4.35
N PRO A 71 -3.99 -1.12 -5.13
CA PRO A 71 -4.18 -1.98 -6.30
C PRO A 71 -3.26 -1.56 -7.45
N LEU A 72 -3.13 -2.44 -8.45
CA LEU A 72 -2.64 -2.06 -9.76
C LEU A 72 -3.56 -0.94 -10.30
N GLY A 73 -2.98 0.19 -10.71
CA GLY A 73 -3.73 1.41 -10.99
C GLY A 73 -3.45 2.55 -10.00
N ASN A 74 -2.83 2.25 -8.86
CA ASN A 74 -2.25 3.27 -7.99
C ASN A 74 -0.99 3.84 -8.67
N GLU A 75 -1.14 4.98 -9.34
CA GLU A 75 -0.05 5.65 -10.06
C GLU A 75 1.03 6.19 -9.11
N VAL A 76 0.62 6.67 -7.94
CA VAL A 76 1.48 7.31 -6.94
C VAL A 76 2.56 6.35 -6.42
N LEU A 77 2.21 5.07 -6.20
CA LEU A 77 3.12 4.06 -5.65
C LEU A 77 3.55 3.02 -6.69
N GLY A 78 2.60 2.55 -7.49
CA GLY A 78 2.84 1.54 -8.52
C GLY A 78 3.41 2.13 -9.81
N GLY A 79 3.18 3.41 -10.12
CA GLY A 79 3.57 4.01 -11.39
C GLY A 79 2.80 3.47 -12.60
N TYR A 80 1.68 2.77 -12.37
CA TYR A 80 0.78 2.29 -13.43
C TYR A 80 -0.60 2.86 -13.22
N CYS A 81 -1.08 3.60 -14.22
CA CYS A 81 -2.39 4.23 -14.21
C CYS A 81 -3.30 3.58 -15.27
N TRP A 82 -4.48 3.10 -14.88
CA TRP A 82 -5.42 2.53 -15.84
C TRP A 82 -5.79 3.53 -16.94
N CYS A 83 -5.92 4.82 -16.61
CA CYS A 83 -6.29 5.90 -17.53
C CYS A 83 -5.29 6.11 -18.68
N HIS A 84 -4.01 5.85 -18.42
CA HIS A 84 -2.91 6.04 -19.39
C HIS A 84 -2.27 4.72 -19.83
N SER A 85 -2.85 3.59 -19.43
CA SER A 85 -2.37 2.26 -19.78
C SER A 85 -2.73 1.83 -21.20
N PHE A 86 -2.15 0.70 -21.61
CA PHE A 86 -2.53 -0.04 -22.82
C PHE A 86 -4.05 -0.20 -23.02
N PHE A 87 -4.84 -0.37 -21.95
CA PHE A 87 -6.30 -0.58 -22.06
C PHE A 87 -7.09 0.68 -22.42
N LYS A 88 -6.50 1.87 -22.30
CA LYS A 88 -7.18 3.14 -22.60
C LYS A 88 -6.72 3.80 -23.90
N GLN A 89 -5.69 3.24 -24.54
CA GLN A 89 -5.26 3.68 -25.86
C GLN A 89 -6.18 3.11 -26.95
N ASN A 90 -6.76 3.98 -27.79
CA ASN A 90 -7.61 3.56 -28.91
C ASN A 90 -6.77 2.92 -30.03
N PRO A 91 -7.16 1.76 -30.59
CA PRO A 91 -6.56 1.25 -31.82
C PRO A 91 -6.78 2.24 -32.99
N PRO A 92 -5.84 2.41 -33.94
CA PRO A 92 -4.53 1.75 -34.03
C PRO A 92 -3.40 2.47 -33.25
N HIS A 93 -3.69 3.55 -32.54
CA HIS A 93 -2.70 4.40 -31.85
C HIS A 93 -2.05 3.75 -30.61
N ARG A 94 -2.24 2.44 -30.41
CA ARG A 94 -1.56 1.71 -29.35
C ARG A 94 -0.10 1.55 -29.69
N THR A 95 0.76 2.14 -28.88
CA THR A 95 2.22 2.11 -29.09
C THR A 95 2.89 0.96 -28.34
N MET A 96 2.22 0.40 -27.34
CA MET A 96 2.74 -0.63 -26.44
C MET A 96 2.26 -2.02 -26.83
N ASP A 97 3.14 -3.01 -26.78
CA ASP A 97 2.78 -4.41 -26.99
C ASP A 97 2.20 -5.07 -25.71
N VAL A 98 1.56 -6.23 -25.88
CA VAL A 98 0.91 -6.93 -24.76
C VAL A 98 1.92 -7.44 -23.73
N ASP A 99 3.05 -8.00 -24.16
CA ASP A 99 4.09 -8.50 -23.26
C ASP A 99 4.81 -7.35 -22.55
N GLU A 100 5.10 -6.25 -23.25
CA GLU A 100 5.62 -5.01 -22.63
C GLU A 100 4.66 -4.49 -21.56
N ASN A 101 3.36 -4.40 -21.85
CA ASN A 101 2.36 -3.98 -20.87
C ASN A 101 2.31 -4.91 -19.64
N ILE A 102 2.43 -6.23 -19.84
CA ILE A 102 2.53 -7.20 -18.73
C ILE A 102 3.78 -6.93 -17.87
N GLN A 103 4.93 -6.65 -18.49
CA GLN A 103 6.15 -6.33 -17.73
C GLN A 103 5.96 -5.08 -16.86
N ILE A 104 5.31 -4.03 -17.38
CA ILE A 104 5.02 -2.82 -16.61
C ILE A 104 4.09 -3.13 -15.43
N MET A 105 3.04 -3.92 -15.64
CA MET A 105 2.16 -4.34 -14.53
C MET A 105 2.94 -5.03 -13.42
N LEU A 106 3.80 -6.00 -13.77
CA LEU A 106 4.58 -6.76 -12.81
C LEU A 106 5.57 -5.88 -12.06
N GLN A 107 6.22 -4.93 -12.76
CA GLN A 107 7.10 -3.94 -12.13
C GLN A 107 6.34 -3.05 -11.14
N SER A 108 5.13 -2.60 -11.51
CA SER A 108 4.28 -1.80 -10.63
C SER A 108 3.84 -2.55 -9.37
N LEU A 109 3.46 -3.82 -9.52
CA LEU A 109 3.14 -4.69 -8.40
C LEU A 109 4.36 -4.90 -7.49
N GLU A 110 5.55 -5.06 -8.06
CA GLU A 110 6.79 -5.22 -7.27
C GLU A 110 7.18 -3.96 -6.51
N ARG A 111 6.93 -2.77 -7.07
CA ARG A 111 7.13 -1.49 -6.35
C ARG A 111 6.23 -1.40 -5.13
N ILE A 112 4.93 -1.71 -5.30
CA ILE A 112 3.97 -1.73 -4.18
C ILE A 112 4.41 -2.77 -3.13
N ARG A 113 4.80 -3.97 -3.56
CA ARG A 113 5.27 -5.02 -2.66
C ARG A 113 6.53 -4.61 -1.89
N SER A 114 7.49 -3.98 -2.57
CA SER A 114 8.73 -3.48 -1.98
C SER A 114 8.46 -2.42 -0.91
N PHE A 115 7.51 -1.51 -1.17
CA PHE A 115 7.06 -0.53 -0.19
C PHE A 115 6.46 -1.20 1.06
N LEU A 116 5.61 -2.21 0.88
CA LEU A 116 5.03 -2.95 2.00
C LEU A 116 6.09 -3.69 2.84
N TYR A 117 7.12 -4.27 2.23
CA TYR A 117 8.25 -4.83 2.99
C TYR A 117 9.09 -3.76 3.70
N ALA A 118 9.25 -2.58 3.11
CA ALA A 118 9.95 -1.48 3.76
C ALA A 118 9.18 -0.99 5.01
N LEU A 119 7.85 -0.92 4.94
CA LEU A 119 7.00 -0.68 6.10
C LEU A 119 7.16 -1.76 7.17
N ASP A 120 7.17 -3.05 6.79
CA ASP A 120 7.42 -4.14 7.74
C ASP A 120 8.75 -3.94 8.49
N GLY A 121 9.83 -3.56 7.79
CA GLY A 121 11.12 -3.25 8.43
C GLY A 121 11.04 -2.14 9.47
N VAL A 122 10.28 -1.07 9.19
CA VAL A 122 10.00 0.01 10.15
C VAL A 122 9.23 -0.52 11.35
N TYR A 123 8.18 -1.29 11.12
CA TYR A 123 7.31 -1.81 12.17
C TYR A 123 8.02 -2.81 13.08
N GLN A 124 8.82 -3.72 12.53
CA GLN A 124 9.61 -4.67 13.34
C GLN A 124 10.62 -3.94 14.23
N THR A 125 11.23 -2.86 13.72
CA THR A 125 12.15 -2.02 14.50
C THR A 125 11.43 -1.35 15.67
N ALA A 126 10.31 -0.66 15.39
CA ALA A 126 9.52 0.01 16.42
C ALA A 126 8.97 -0.99 17.47
N ARG A 127 8.49 -2.15 17.02
CA ARG A 127 8.04 -3.23 17.90
C ARG A 127 9.14 -3.73 18.82
N SER A 128 10.34 -3.97 18.30
CA SER A 128 11.48 -4.41 19.12
C SER A 128 11.84 -3.38 20.19
N GLN A 129 11.80 -2.09 19.87
CA GLN A 129 12.03 -1.01 20.83
C GLN A 129 10.92 -0.95 21.90
N LEU A 130 9.66 -1.13 21.49
CA LEU A 130 8.51 -1.17 22.40
C LEU A 130 8.57 -2.36 23.35
N GLU A 131 8.98 -3.54 22.86
CA GLU A 131 9.20 -4.74 23.69
C GLU A 131 10.36 -4.52 24.68
N ALA A 132 11.45 -3.88 24.24
CA ALA A 132 12.59 -3.56 25.10
C ALA A 132 12.25 -2.52 26.20
N ALA A 133 11.27 -1.66 25.95
CA ALA A 133 10.76 -0.70 26.93
C ALA A 133 9.95 -1.37 28.07
N ALA A 134 9.56 -2.64 27.93
CA ALA A 134 8.75 -3.39 28.90
C ALA A 134 7.52 -2.59 29.35
N ASP A 135 7.40 -2.27 30.63
CA ASP A 135 6.28 -1.52 31.23
C ASP A 135 6.54 -0.01 31.35
N ASP A 136 7.68 0.49 30.86
CA ASP A 136 7.97 1.93 30.88
C ASP A 136 7.13 2.64 29.81
N LYS A 137 6.03 3.27 30.27
CA LYS A 137 5.09 4.00 29.40
C LYS A 137 5.77 5.06 28.55
N ALA A 138 6.76 5.80 29.10
CA ALA A 138 7.43 6.87 28.37
C ALA A 138 8.31 6.31 27.24
N LEU A 139 9.03 5.21 27.50
CA LEU A 139 9.85 4.55 26.49
C LEU A 139 8.99 3.85 25.42
N ARG A 140 7.87 3.23 25.79
CA ARG A 140 6.92 2.64 24.84
C ARG A 140 6.28 3.70 23.93
N ALA A 141 5.85 4.84 24.50
CA ALA A 141 5.31 5.96 23.73
C ALA A 141 6.38 6.52 22.76
N LYS A 142 7.63 6.63 23.23
CA LYS A 142 8.75 7.04 22.36
C LYS A 142 8.95 6.07 21.18
N ALA A 143 8.95 4.76 21.41
CA ALA A 143 9.10 3.75 20.36
C ALA A 143 7.99 3.84 19.29
N LEU A 144 6.72 3.99 19.73
CA LEU A 144 5.60 4.19 18.83
C LEU A 144 5.73 5.51 18.04
N ALA A 145 6.07 6.61 18.71
CA ALA A 145 6.24 7.90 18.04
C ALA A 145 7.34 7.85 16.96
N GLU A 146 8.48 7.23 17.25
CA GLU A 146 9.56 7.01 16.27
C GLU A 146 9.09 6.15 15.09
N GLY A 147 8.33 5.08 15.35
CA GLY A 147 7.73 4.24 14.33
C GLY A 147 6.76 5.00 13.41
N LEU A 148 5.88 5.84 13.96
CA LEU A 148 4.95 6.66 13.19
C LEU A 148 5.66 7.71 12.33
N VAL A 149 6.66 8.42 12.90
CA VAL A 149 7.48 9.38 12.14
C VAL A 149 8.13 8.68 10.95
N ARG A 150 8.81 7.55 11.19
CA ARG A 150 9.50 6.85 10.10
C ARG A 150 8.55 6.27 9.06
N THR A 151 7.33 5.89 9.46
CA THR A 151 6.27 5.44 8.55
C THR A 151 5.86 6.56 7.59
N VAL A 152 5.64 7.76 8.12
CA VAL A 152 5.28 8.93 7.30
C VAL A 152 6.44 9.32 6.40
N ASP A 153 7.66 9.39 6.93
CA ASP A 153 8.86 9.73 6.14
C ASP A 153 9.05 8.74 4.98
N LEU A 154 8.98 7.44 5.24
CA LEU A 154 9.10 6.41 4.21
C LEU A 154 8.01 6.56 3.14
N THR A 155 6.76 6.86 3.55
CA THR A 155 5.66 7.05 2.61
C THR A 155 5.88 8.31 1.76
N ALA A 156 6.30 9.41 2.37
CA ALA A 156 6.61 10.65 1.67
C ALA A 156 7.78 10.48 0.69
N GLU A 157 8.85 9.79 1.11
CA GLU A 157 10.01 9.45 0.27
C GLU A 157 9.59 8.59 -0.93
N THR A 158 8.77 7.56 -0.70
CA THR A 158 8.38 6.60 -1.74
C THR A 158 7.41 7.20 -2.76
N THR A 159 6.48 8.02 -2.29
CA THR A 159 5.44 8.64 -3.14
C THR A 159 5.86 9.99 -3.70
N SER A 160 7.01 10.55 -3.26
CA SER A 160 7.40 11.93 -3.53
C SER A 160 6.32 12.97 -3.18
N CYS A 161 5.44 12.63 -2.22
CA CYS A 161 4.27 13.42 -1.83
C CYS A 161 3.28 13.72 -2.97
N GLU A 162 3.27 12.92 -4.03
CA GLU A 162 2.32 13.04 -5.15
C GLU A 162 0.85 12.96 -4.67
N GLU A 163 -0.10 13.27 -5.55
CA GLU A 163 -1.52 13.40 -5.19
C GLU A 163 -2.01 12.25 -4.29
N THR A 164 -2.78 12.54 -3.24
CA THR A 164 -3.35 11.55 -2.30
C THR A 164 -2.36 10.71 -1.47
N TRP A 165 -1.05 10.99 -1.48
CA TRP A 165 -0.05 10.25 -0.68
C TRP A 165 -0.41 10.14 0.80
N TYR A 166 -1.09 11.15 1.34
CA TYR A 166 -1.50 11.21 2.74
C TYR A 166 -2.50 10.13 3.13
N GLN A 167 -3.33 9.63 2.20
CA GLN A 167 -4.22 8.50 2.47
C GLN A 167 -3.42 7.24 2.73
N VAL A 168 -2.38 7.01 1.91
CA VAL A 168 -1.44 5.90 2.11
C VAL A 168 -0.71 6.04 3.44
N ALA A 169 -0.29 7.26 3.80
CA ALA A 169 0.38 7.50 5.08
C ALA A 169 -0.56 7.21 6.27
N GLN A 170 -1.83 7.60 6.20
CA GLN A 170 -2.84 7.33 7.23
C GLN A 170 -3.09 5.83 7.43
N ASP A 171 -3.26 5.07 6.34
CA ASP A 171 -3.42 3.62 6.40
C ASP A 171 -2.17 2.96 6.99
N ALA A 172 -0.98 3.36 6.53
CA ALA A 172 0.29 2.85 7.02
C ALA A 172 0.54 3.17 8.51
N MET A 173 0.12 4.33 9.01
CA MET A 173 0.21 4.65 10.44
C MET A 173 -0.70 3.76 11.27
N SER A 174 -1.92 3.47 10.79
CA SER A 174 -2.84 2.56 11.48
C SER A 174 -2.25 1.15 11.55
N TRP A 175 -1.66 0.65 10.45
CA TRP A 175 -0.95 -0.63 10.42
C TRP A 175 0.26 -0.68 11.36
N CYS A 176 0.97 0.45 11.53
CA CYS A 176 2.10 0.56 12.46
C CYS A 176 1.66 0.25 13.90
N ILE A 177 0.54 0.85 14.34
CA ILE A 177 -0.02 0.63 15.69
C ILE A 177 -0.47 -0.83 15.86
N GLU A 178 -1.17 -1.39 14.86
CA GLU A 178 -1.56 -2.81 14.86
C GLU A 178 -0.34 -3.73 14.94
N ALA A 179 0.73 -3.44 14.18
CA ALA A 179 1.95 -4.24 14.14
C ALA A 179 2.68 -4.29 15.49
N MET A 180 2.54 -3.23 16.29
CA MET A 180 3.03 -3.15 17.66
C MET A 180 2.16 -3.89 18.68
N GLY A 181 1.04 -4.48 18.26
CA GLY A 181 0.10 -5.18 19.15
C GLY A 181 -0.72 -4.22 20.02
N LEU A 182 -0.77 -2.94 19.66
CA LEU A 182 -1.56 -1.93 20.36
C LEU A 182 -2.97 -1.85 19.76
N PRO A 183 -4.01 -1.64 20.57
CA PRO A 183 -5.37 -1.52 20.07
C PRO A 183 -5.59 -0.19 19.34
N LEU A 184 -6.22 -0.24 18.17
CA LEU A 184 -6.77 0.95 17.50
C LEU A 184 -8.09 1.35 18.17
N SER A 185 -8.00 2.03 19.31
CA SER A 185 -9.17 2.59 19.99
C SER A 185 -9.74 3.80 19.22
N ASP A 186 -11.02 4.13 19.45
CA ASP A 186 -11.64 5.33 18.85
C ASP A 186 -10.82 6.61 19.14
N ALA A 187 -10.28 6.72 20.36
CA ALA A 187 -9.43 7.86 20.75
C ALA A 187 -8.10 7.87 19.97
N THR A 188 -7.52 6.71 19.68
CA THR A 188 -6.30 6.60 18.88
C THR A 188 -6.55 6.97 17.42
N LEU A 189 -7.67 6.52 16.86
CA LEU A 189 -8.08 6.86 15.49
C LEU A 189 -8.38 8.37 15.36
N GLU A 190 -9.12 8.94 16.30
CA GLU A 190 -9.37 10.38 16.36
C GLU A 190 -8.05 11.16 16.47
N GLN A 191 -7.10 10.68 17.27
CA GLN A 191 -5.80 11.35 17.40
C GLN A 191 -4.96 11.23 16.13
N LEU A 192 -5.00 10.12 15.40
CA LEU A 192 -4.35 9.97 14.09
C LEU A 192 -4.92 10.95 13.06
N GLU A 193 -6.24 11.12 13.02
CA GLU A 193 -6.92 12.02 12.10
C GLU A 193 -6.63 13.50 12.41
N THR A 194 -6.60 13.86 13.70
CA THR A 194 -6.50 15.26 14.13
C THR A 194 -5.08 15.73 14.39
N ALA A 195 -4.15 14.85 14.77
CA ALA A 195 -2.76 15.24 15.05
C ALA A 195 -1.97 15.49 13.77
N PHE A 196 -2.21 14.70 12.73
CA PHE A 196 -1.46 14.77 11.48
C PHE A 196 -2.22 15.63 10.47
N VAL A 197 -1.72 16.84 10.24
CA VAL A 197 -2.25 17.74 9.21
C VAL A 197 -1.44 17.55 7.94
N PHE A 198 -1.91 16.67 7.06
CA PHE A 198 -1.30 16.47 5.76
C PHE A 198 -1.89 17.42 4.72
N THR A 199 -1.04 17.88 3.80
CA THR A 199 -1.44 18.58 2.59
C THR A 199 -0.95 17.81 1.37
N SER A 200 -1.64 17.94 0.24
CA SER A 200 -1.15 17.39 -1.02
C SER A 200 0.20 18.03 -1.38
N TRP A 201 1.10 17.25 -1.98
CA TRP A 201 2.37 17.73 -2.57
C TRP A 201 3.46 18.17 -1.59
N ILE A 202 3.22 18.13 -0.28
CA ILE A 202 4.17 18.60 0.74
C ILE A 202 4.15 17.68 1.95
N ALA A 203 5.32 17.17 2.35
CA ALA A 203 5.50 16.48 3.63
C ALA A 203 5.43 17.47 4.80
N PRO A 204 4.84 17.08 5.95
CA PRO A 204 4.85 17.93 7.14
C PRO A 204 6.27 18.30 7.59
N PRO A 205 6.48 19.50 8.17
CA PRO A 205 7.76 19.83 8.79
C PRO A 205 8.17 18.80 9.86
N PRO A 206 9.46 18.45 10.00
CA PRO A 206 9.91 17.39 10.91
C PRO A 206 9.45 17.57 12.36
N ASP A 207 9.45 18.80 12.87
CA ASP A 207 9.06 19.07 14.26
C ASP A 207 7.55 18.92 14.46
N ALA A 208 6.74 19.39 13.51
CA ALA A 208 5.29 19.19 13.53
C ALA A 208 4.92 17.70 13.43
N LEU A 209 5.69 16.94 12.64
CA LEU A 209 5.52 15.49 12.50
C LEU A 209 5.83 14.76 13.82
N ARG A 210 6.94 15.11 14.48
CA ARG A 210 7.33 14.53 15.77
C ARG A 210 6.32 14.86 16.86
N ASP A 211 5.85 16.10 16.92
CA ASP A 211 4.84 16.53 17.89
C ASP A 211 3.52 15.77 17.67
N ALA A 212 3.11 15.56 16.42
CA ALA A 212 1.91 14.79 16.09
C ALA A 212 2.04 13.32 16.50
N ALA A 213 3.18 12.70 16.18
CA ALA A 213 3.46 11.30 16.53
C ALA A 213 3.51 11.10 18.05
N ALA A 214 4.10 12.04 18.80
CA ALA A 214 4.13 12.00 20.26
C ALA A 214 2.71 12.01 20.86
N ARG A 215 1.83 12.90 20.37
CA ARG A 215 0.42 12.96 20.84
C ARG A 215 -0.34 11.66 20.60
N VAL A 216 -0.20 11.05 19.43
CA VAL A 216 -0.82 9.74 19.15
C VAL A 216 -0.26 8.67 20.07
N ALA A 217 1.06 8.67 20.27
CA ALA A 217 1.71 7.65 21.08
C ALA A 217 1.33 7.72 22.57
N GLU A 218 1.12 8.91 23.11
CA GLU A 218 0.63 9.10 24.49
C GLU A 218 -0.75 8.48 24.74
N VAL A 219 -1.62 8.51 23.72
CA VAL A 219 -2.99 7.98 23.78
C VAL A 219 -3.01 6.46 23.56
N ALA A 220 -2.14 5.94 22.69
CA ALA A 220 -2.17 4.55 22.25
C ALA A 220 -1.47 3.56 23.20
N VAL A 221 -0.61 4.05 24.10
CA VAL A 221 0.26 3.23 24.98
C VAL A 221 -0.18 3.26 26.44
#